data_AF-A0A1Y2FXB8-F1
#
_entry.id   AF-A0A1Y2FXB8-F1
#
_cell.length_a   1.000
_cell.length_b   1.000
_cell.length_c   1.000
_cell.angle_alpha   90.00
_cell.angle_beta   90.00
_cell.angle_gamma   90.00
#
_symmetry.space_group_name_H-M   'P 1'
#
loop_
_entity.id
_entity.type
_entity.pdbx_description
1 polymer ?
#
loop_
_entity_poly.entity_id
_entity_poly.type
_entity_poly.pdbx_seq_one_letter_code
_entity_poly.pdbx_strand_id
1 'polypeptide(L)'
;ATEYISDVIPLESVYSLIEVQTLTVCERIFSWIESRVERLTKGMQAMRGKGPVLLRISNELLRRLPRSKQEHVVFSGRILLFLSSVFPLGEKSGVNLR
;
A
#
# COMPACT_ATOMS: atom_id res chain seq x y z
N ALA A 1 -20.43 20.84 -11.99
CA ALA A 1 -21.07 19.64 -11.43
C ALA A 1 -20.83 18.51 -12.44
N THR A 2 -19.88 17.61 -12.31
CA THR A 2 -19.22 17.00 -11.14
C THR A 2 -17.75 16.92 -11.52
N GLU A 3 -16.91 17.75 -10.92
CA GLU A 3 -15.47 17.74 -11.20
C GLU A 3 -14.91 16.37 -10.81
N TYR A 4 -14.22 15.73 -11.73
CA TYR A 4 -13.66 14.39 -11.64
C TYR A 4 -12.92 14.20 -10.31
N ILE A 5 -13.57 13.56 -9.31
CA ILE A 5 -12.82 12.99 -8.21
C ILE A 5 -12.06 11.81 -8.83
N SER A 6 -10.79 12.03 -9.16
CA SER A 6 -9.91 10.97 -9.63
C SER A 6 -9.99 9.79 -8.66
N ASP A 7 -10.12 8.59 -9.20
CA ASP A 7 -10.28 7.33 -8.48
C ASP A 7 -9.11 7.01 -7.53
N VAL A 8 -8.02 7.78 -7.63
CA VAL A 8 -6.88 7.73 -6.71
C VAL A 8 -6.98 8.65 -5.50
N ILE A 9 -7.81 9.70 -5.54
CA ILE A 9 -7.87 10.73 -4.47
C ILE A 9 -8.09 10.12 -3.07
N PRO A 10 -8.99 9.13 -2.90
CA PRO A 10 -9.14 8.47 -1.59
C PRO A 10 -7.85 7.77 -1.12
N LEU A 11 -7.10 7.14 -2.03
CA LEU A 11 -5.84 6.48 -1.71
C LEU A 11 -4.70 7.47 -1.44
N GLU A 12 -4.65 8.60 -2.17
CA GLU A 12 -3.72 9.70 -1.88
C GLU A 12 -3.98 10.28 -0.49
N SER A 13 -5.25 10.45 -0.11
CA SER A 13 -5.61 10.93 1.23
C SER A 13 -5.14 9.96 2.32
N VAL A 14 -5.29 8.64 2.08
CA VAL A 14 -4.77 7.61 2.98
C VAL A 14 -3.25 7.66 3.06
N TYR A 15 -2.55 7.89 1.94
CA TYR A 15 -1.11 8.07 1.92
C TYR A 15 -0.67 9.26 2.77
N SER A 16 -1.30 10.43 2.61
CA SER A 16 -1.01 11.61 3.44
C SER A 16 -1.27 11.38 4.92
N LEU A 17 -2.28 10.57 5.28
CA LEU A 17 -2.49 10.15 6.66
C LEU A 17 -1.34 9.27 7.16
N ILE A 18 -0.87 8.32 6.37
CA ILE A 18 0.26 7.46 6.76
C ILE A 18 1.51 8.30 7.06
N GLU A 19 1.79 9.36 6.30
CA GLU A 19 2.98 10.20 6.49
C GLU A 19 3.05 10.88 7.86
N VAL A 20 1.89 11.19 8.48
CA VAL A 20 1.83 11.96 9.74
C VAL A 20 1.43 11.14 10.97
N GLN A 21 0.99 9.89 10.78
CA GLN A 21 0.47 9.05 11.86
C GLN A 21 1.55 8.16 12.48
N THR A 22 1.35 7.70 13.72
CA THR A 22 2.26 6.73 14.38
C THR A 22 2.20 5.35 13.72
N LEU A 23 3.22 4.50 13.91
CA LEU A 23 3.24 3.13 13.36
C LEU A 23 2.03 2.31 13.79
N THR A 24 1.60 2.43 15.05
CA THR A 24 0.41 1.73 15.57
C THR A 24 -0.86 2.13 14.83
N VAL A 25 -1.01 3.41 14.49
CA VAL A 25 -2.15 3.88 13.69
C VAL A 25 -2.02 3.42 12.24
N CYS A 26 -0.81 3.47 11.68
CA CYS A 26 -0.53 3.00 10.33
C CYS A 26 -0.85 1.51 10.14
N GLU A 27 -0.59 0.66 11.14
CA GLU A 27 -0.96 -0.76 11.10
C GLU A 27 -2.49 -0.97 11.09
N ARG A 28 -3.25 -0.12 11.80
CA ARG A 28 -4.72 -0.14 11.76
C ARG A 28 -5.26 0.31 10.41
N ILE A 29 -4.69 1.39 9.85
CA ILE A 29 -5.01 1.87 8.50
C ILE A 29 -4.71 0.77 7.49
N PHE A 30 -3.55 0.12 7.58
CA PHE A 30 -3.17 -0.96 6.68
C PHE A 30 -4.13 -2.16 6.79
N SER A 31 -4.53 -2.54 8.00
CA SER A 31 -5.53 -3.61 8.21
C SER A 31 -6.88 -3.27 7.55
N TRP A 32 -7.27 -1.99 7.56
CA TRP A 32 -8.47 -1.52 6.85
C TRP A 32 -8.32 -1.61 5.32
N ILE A 33 -7.13 -1.32 4.78
CA ILE A 33 -6.81 -1.47 3.36
C ILE A 33 -6.85 -2.95 2.96
N GLU A 34 -6.17 -3.80 3.73
CA GLU A 34 -6.04 -5.25 3.52
C GLU A 34 -7.42 -5.92 3.46
N SER A 35 -8.31 -5.62 4.42
CA SER A 35 -9.70 -6.12 4.44
C SER A 35 -10.58 -5.65 3.26
N ARG A 36 -10.13 -4.68 2.46
CA ARG A 36 -10.88 -4.10 1.33
C ARG A 36 -10.13 -4.19 0.02
N VAL A 37 -9.10 -5.04 -0.04
CA VAL A 37 -8.21 -5.14 -1.21
C VAL A 37 -8.98 -5.31 -2.51
N GLU A 38 -9.92 -6.26 -2.59
CA GLU A 38 -10.71 -6.52 -3.81
C GLU A 38 -11.46 -5.28 -4.32
N ARG A 39 -11.99 -4.47 -3.40
CA ARG A 39 -12.73 -3.25 -3.75
C ARG A 39 -11.77 -2.12 -4.15
N LEU A 40 -10.65 -1.99 -3.44
CA LEU A 40 -9.67 -0.95 -3.68
C LEU A 40 -8.89 -1.19 -4.99
N THR A 41 -8.64 -2.45 -5.34
CA THR A 41 -7.90 -2.84 -6.54
C THR A 41 -8.80 -3.18 -7.72
N LYS A 42 -10.13 -3.02 -7.59
CA LYS A 42 -11.06 -3.20 -8.72
C LYS A 42 -10.68 -2.30 -9.90
N GLY A 43 -10.42 -2.94 -11.05
CA GLY A 43 -10.01 -2.28 -12.29
C GLY A 43 -8.63 -1.61 -12.22
N MET A 44 -7.82 -1.95 -11.22
CA MET A 44 -6.50 -1.36 -11.04
C MET A 44 -5.55 -1.79 -12.15
N GLN A 45 -4.82 -0.81 -12.68
CA GLN A 45 -3.60 -1.05 -13.45
C GLN A 45 -2.42 -0.90 -12.48
N ALA A 46 -1.48 -1.83 -12.49
CA ALA A 46 -0.41 -1.79 -11.51
C ALA A 46 0.59 -0.63 -11.73
N MET A 47 0.79 -0.20 -12.98
CA MET A 47 1.71 0.89 -13.33
C MET A 47 1.04 2.27 -13.47
N ARG A 48 -0.28 2.38 -13.25
CA ARG A 48 -1.04 3.63 -13.44
C ARG A 48 -2.18 3.75 -12.42
N GLY A 49 -2.58 4.97 -12.11
CA GLY A 49 -3.68 5.20 -11.17
C GLY A 49 -3.38 4.64 -9.78
N LYS A 50 -4.20 3.71 -9.29
CA LYS A 50 -4.16 3.21 -7.91
C LYS A 50 -2.91 2.37 -7.58
N GLY A 51 -2.33 1.68 -8.57
CA GLY A 51 -1.18 0.80 -8.37
C GLY A 51 0.04 1.52 -7.78
N PRO A 52 0.55 2.59 -8.43
CA PRO A 52 1.65 3.39 -7.89
C PRO A 52 1.38 3.98 -6.50
N VAL A 53 0.13 4.33 -6.18
CA VAL A 53 -0.24 4.86 -4.85
C VAL A 53 -0.14 3.77 -3.77
N LEU A 54 -0.65 2.57 -4.04
CA LEU A 54 -0.53 1.43 -3.12
C LEU A 54 0.93 0.99 -2.92
N LEU A 55 1.77 1.08 -3.96
CA LEU A 55 3.21 0.86 -3.83
C LEU A 55 3.86 1.91 -2.92
N ARG A 56 3.54 3.20 -3.09
CA ARG A 56 4.06 4.26 -2.22
C ARG A 56 3.64 4.08 -0.77
N ILE A 57 2.35 3.78 -0.53
CA ILE A 57 1.84 3.44 0.81
C ILE A 57 2.65 2.29 1.42
N SER A 58 2.79 1.19 0.69
CA SER A 58 3.46 -0.01 1.20
C SER A 58 4.95 0.23 1.46
N ASN A 59 5.64 0.91 0.56
CA ASN A 59 7.06 1.23 0.71
C ASN A 59 7.32 2.21 1.86
N GLU A 60 6.44 3.20 2.06
CA GLU A 60 6.56 4.14 3.18
C GLU A 60 6.39 3.43 4.52
N LEU A 61 5.43 2.50 4.62
CA LEU A 61 5.28 1.66 5.80
C LEU A 61 6.53 0.81 6.06
N LEU A 62 7.03 0.11 5.03
CA LEU A 62 8.25 -0.70 5.14
C LEU A 62 9.47 0.11 5.57
N ARG A 63 9.63 1.34 5.07
CA ARG A 63 10.73 2.25 5.41
C ARG A 63 10.71 2.65 6.88
N ARG A 64 9.52 2.79 7.46
CA ARG A 64 9.32 3.23 8.84
C ARG A 64 9.43 2.10 9.86
N LEU A 65 9.43 0.83 9.43
CA LEU A 65 9.49 -0.31 10.34
C LEU A 65 10.91 -0.55 10.89
N PRO A 66 11.10 -0.58 12.22
CA PRO A 66 12.36 -1.00 12.83
C PRO A 66 12.64 -2.48 12.54
N ARG A 67 13.89 -2.81 12.21
CA ARG A 67 14.29 -4.19 11.86
C ARG A 67 14.43 -5.15 13.06
N SER A 68 14.32 -4.65 14.28
CA SER A 68 14.80 -5.36 15.49
C SER A 68 13.71 -5.94 16.39
N LYS A 69 12.42 -5.73 16.10
CA LYS A 69 11.33 -6.32 16.91
C LYS A 69 10.49 -7.30 16.09
N GLN A 70 10.12 -8.41 16.71
CA GLN A 70 9.31 -9.47 16.10
C GLN A 70 7.96 -8.96 15.56
N GLU A 71 7.29 -8.06 16.27
CA GLU A 71 6.03 -7.43 15.83
C GLU A 71 6.18 -6.71 14.47
N HIS A 72 7.31 -6.03 14.24
CA HIS A 72 7.58 -5.34 12.98
C HIS A 72 7.90 -6.32 11.83
N VAL A 73 8.46 -7.49 12.14
CA VAL A 73 8.68 -8.57 11.15
C VAL A 73 7.35 -9.15 10.68
N VAL A 74 6.41 -9.36 11.60
CA VAL A 74 5.06 -9.83 11.24
C VAL A 74 4.36 -8.80 10.35
N PHE A 75 4.41 -7.53 10.72
CA PHE A 75 3.77 -6.48 9.93
C PHE A 75 4.41 -6.29 8.55
N SER A 76 5.74 -6.35 8.43
CA SER A 76 6.39 -6.29 7.11
C SER A 76 6.02 -7.49 6.23
N GLY A 77 5.90 -8.69 6.81
CA GLY A 77 5.42 -9.88 6.11
C GLY A 77 4.00 -9.71 5.55
N ARG A 78 3.10 -9.09 6.32
CA ARG A 78 1.74 -8.74 5.84
C ARG A 78 1.78 -7.76 4.67
N ILE A 79 2.62 -6.73 4.74
CA ILE A 79 2.78 -5.76 3.64
C ILE A 79 3.27 -6.45 2.36
N LEU A 80 4.27 -7.33 2.48
CA LEU A 80 4.81 -8.08 1.33
C LEU A 80 3.79 -9.04 0.73
N LEU A 81 3.01 -9.73 1.57
CA LEU A 81 1.92 -10.61 1.12
C LEU A 81 0.80 -9.83 0.43
N PHE A 82 0.44 -8.66 0.95
CA PHE A 82 -0.49 -7.76 0.29
C PHE A 82 0.02 -7.36 -1.10
N LEU A 83 1.27 -6.91 -1.19
CA LEU A 83 1.87 -6.54 -2.48
C LEU A 83 1.87 -7.71 -3.48
N SER A 84 2.23 -8.93 -3.06
CA SER A 84 2.23 -10.09 -3.94
C SER A 84 0.82 -10.50 -4.39
N SER A 85 -0.21 -10.23 -3.58
CA SER A 85 -1.61 -10.48 -3.95
C SER A 85 -2.17 -9.45 -4.93
N VAL A 86 -1.66 -8.22 -4.90
CA VAL A 86 -2.19 -7.08 -5.65
C VAL A 86 -1.46 -6.86 -6.99
N PHE A 87 -0.17 -7.21 -7.06
CA PHE A 87 0.65 -7.04 -8.24
C PHE A 87 0.93 -8.39 -8.92
N PRO A 88 0.65 -8.54 -10.23
CA PRO A 88 0.92 -9.80 -10.92
C PRO A 88 2.42 -10.12 -10.92
N LEU A 89 2.76 -11.40 -10.67
CA LEU A 89 4.13 -11.92 -10.54
C LEU A 89 5.03 -11.69 -11.79
N GLY A 90 4.47 -11.26 -12.92
CA GLY A 90 5.17 -10.99 -14.17
C GLY A 90 5.56 -9.52 -14.42
N GLU A 91 5.24 -8.60 -13.51
CA GLU A 91 5.61 -7.19 -13.68
C GLU A 91 7.04 -6.90 -13.23
N LYS A 92 7.75 -6.12 -14.06
CA LYS A 92 9.15 -5.70 -13.83
C LYS A 92 9.41 -4.97 -12.51
N SER A 93 8.37 -4.57 -11.77
CA SER A 93 8.45 -4.00 -10.42
C SER A 93 8.61 -5.03 -9.30
N GLY A 94 8.33 -6.31 -9.55
CA GLY A 94 8.53 -7.42 -8.60
C GLY A 94 9.96 -7.95 -8.54
N VAL A 95 10.81 -7.49 -9.45
CA VAL A 95 12.23 -7.81 -9.49
C VAL A 95 13.01 -6.52 -9.28
N ASN A 96 13.71 -6.42 -8.15
CA ASN A 96 14.66 -5.35 -7.90
C ASN A 96 15.89 -5.58 -8.81
N LEU A 97 15.72 -5.37 -10.12
CA LEU A 97 16.78 -5.45 -11.12
C LEU A 97 17.71 -4.26 -10.90
N ARG A 98 18.73 -4.49 -10.08
CA ARG A 98 19.99 -3.74 -10.17
C ARG A 98 20.79 -4.22 -11.37
#